data_AF-A0A7S0JHA2-F1
#
_entry.id   AF-A0A7S0JHA2-F1
#
_cell.length_a   1.000
_cell.length_b   1.000
_cell.length_c   1.000
_cell.angle_alpha   90.00
_cell.angle_beta   90.00
_cell.angle_gamma   90.00
#
_symmetry.space_group_name_H-M   'P 1'
#
loop_
_entity.id
_entity.type
_entity.pdbx_description
1 polymer ?
#
loop_
_entity_poly.entity_id
_entity_poly.type
_entity_poly.pdbx_seq_one_letter_code
_entity_poly.pdbx_strand_id
1 'polypeptide(L)'
;AAGVSRFWRLDHPRTPVYDETHVGRFLNWYEERSFFFDVHPPLAKLAMLFSARALGFDGRASCPYEEPQPYAADCELGPQRFFAALCGALIVPITLSTCAAAKLHPLAALLAAWLVLVDTLWIGLSRVHLNDMVQMLFIATTHALAMHACARVHAEPPHGLTLSQLGWLTATGAALGCALQCKYAMALTTLAWLGLQNLFVLAQLVAFRRSAW
;
A
#
# COMPACT_ATOMS: atom_id res chain seq x y z
N ALA A 1 -15.74 -10.81 2.50
CA ALA A 1 -14.77 -11.36 3.46
C ALA A 1 -13.70 -10.34 3.85
N ALA A 2 -12.91 -9.79 2.90
CA ALA A 2 -11.85 -8.81 3.20
C ALA A 2 -12.37 -7.56 3.94
N GLY A 3 -13.45 -6.94 3.44
CA GLY A 3 -14.08 -5.82 4.14
C GLY A 3 -14.55 -6.21 5.55
N VAL A 4 -15.24 -7.34 5.70
CA VAL A 4 -15.70 -7.81 7.01
C VAL A 4 -14.52 -7.99 7.98
N SER A 5 -13.43 -8.67 7.58
CA SER A 5 -12.31 -8.92 8.51
C SER A 5 -11.52 -7.67 8.86
N ARG A 6 -11.40 -6.69 7.96
CA ARG A 6 -10.64 -5.45 8.19
C ARG A 6 -11.45 -4.37 8.90
N PHE A 7 -12.75 -4.24 8.61
CA PHE A 7 -13.61 -3.21 9.21
C PHE A 7 -14.32 -3.69 10.49
N TRP A 8 -14.22 -4.97 10.85
CA TRP A 8 -14.85 -5.48 12.06
C TRP A 8 -14.30 -4.81 13.33
N ARG A 9 -15.20 -4.15 14.08
CA ARG A 9 -14.91 -3.48 15.35
C ARG A 9 -13.65 -2.63 15.27
N LEU A 10 -13.60 -1.71 14.31
CA LEU A 10 -12.43 -0.88 14.06
C LEU A 10 -12.12 0.08 15.23
N ASP A 11 -13.14 0.47 15.99
CA ASP A 11 -13.00 1.28 17.21
C ASP A 11 -12.43 0.50 18.41
N HIS A 12 -12.20 -0.81 18.27
CA HIS A 12 -11.65 -1.65 19.32
C HIS A 12 -10.22 -2.11 18.98
N PRO A 13 -9.21 -1.85 19.83
CA PRO A 13 -9.27 -1.21 21.15
C PRO A 13 -9.61 0.29 21.10
N ARG A 14 -10.34 0.80 22.11
CA ARG A 14 -10.70 2.23 22.24
C ARG A 14 -9.53 3.11 22.68
N THR A 15 -8.34 2.55 22.70
CA THR A 15 -7.10 3.21 23.04
C THR A 15 -6.14 3.06 21.86
N PRO A 16 -5.33 4.09 21.57
CA PRO A 16 -4.23 3.96 20.64
C PRO A 16 -3.29 2.85 21.12
N VAL A 17 -2.79 2.05 20.18
CA VAL A 17 -1.81 1.00 20.46
C VAL A 17 -0.58 1.18 19.58
N TYR A 18 0.58 0.71 20.05
CA TYR A 18 1.81 0.75 19.25
C TYR A 18 2.11 2.17 18.74
N ASP A 19 2.52 2.31 17.47
CA ASP A 19 2.86 3.58 16.83
C ASP A 19 1.66 4.47 16.47
N GLU A 20 0.44 4.10 16.85
CA GLU A 20 -0.74 4.95 16.61
C GLU A 20 -0.60 6.32 17.30
N THR A 21 0.06 6.40 18.46
CA THR A 21 0.31 7.68 19.16
C THR A 21 1.27 8.58 18.39
N HIS A 22 2.27 8.00 17.69
CA HIS A 22 3.21 8.76 16.86
C HIS A 22 2.51 9.27 15.59
N VAL A 23 1.81 8.38 14.87
CA VAL A 23 1.08 8.75 13.65
C VAL A 23 -0.02 9.77 13.95
N GLY A 24 -0.74 9.60 15.06
CA GLY A 24 -1.77 10.54 15.52
C GLY A 24 -1.24 11.94 15.78
N ARG A 25 -0.08 12.08 16.44
CA ARG A 25 0.59 13.37 16.64
C ARG A 25 0.96 14.05 15.33
N PHE A 26 1.45 13.29 14.35
CA PHE A 26 1.74 13.84 13.02
C PHE A 26 0.48 14.33 12.30
N LEU A 27 -0.64 13.60 12.41
CA LEU A 27 -1.94 14.02 11.89
C LEU A 27 -2.39 15.35 12.52
N ASN A 28 -2.26 15.50 13.85
CA ASN A 28 -2.57 16.74 14.54
C ASN A 28 -1.71 17.91 14.04
N TRP A 29 -0.39 17.73 13.92
CA TRP A 29 0.48 18.80 13.43
C TRP A 29 0.20 19.17 11.97
N TYR A 30 -0.15 18.21 11.11
CA TYR A 30 -0.61 18.53 9.76
C TYR A 30 -1.92 19.33 9.76
N GLU A 31 -2.87 18.98 10.63
CA GLU A 31 -4.14 19.69 10.77
C GLU A 31 -3.95 21.13 11.25
N GLU A 32 -3.09 21.31 12.26
CA GLU A 32 -2.72 22.61 12.82
C GLU A 32 -1.81 23.43 11.90
N ARG A 33 -1.32 22.83 10.80
CA ARG A 33 -0.30 23.39 9.90
C ARG A 33 1.00 23.75 10.63
N SER A 34 1.33 22.98 11.66
CA SER A 34 2.52 23.13 12.49
C SER A 34 3.69 22.37 11.87
N PHE A 35 4.88 22.96 11.88
CA PHE A 35 6.09 22.27 11.42
C PHE A 35 6.50 21.16 12.41
N PHE A 36 6.91 20.03 11.88
CA PHE A 36 7.49 18.92 12.64
C PHE A 36 8.51 18.15 11.79
N PHE A 37 9.32 17.33 12.46
CA PHE A 37 10.28 16.43 11.81
C PHE A 37 9.80 14.98 11.91
N ASP A 38 9.90 14.25 10.80
CA ASP A 38 9.66 12.81 10.72
C ASP A 38 10.68 12.17 9.77
N VAL A 39 11.12 10.96 10.10
CA VAL A 39 11.98 10.13 9.27
C VAL A 39 11.25 9.60 8.03
N HIS A 40 9.92 9.50 8.08
CA HIS A 40 9.10 8.98 6.99
C HIS A 40 8.56 10.10 6.09
N PRO A 41 8.56 9.91 4.75
CA PRO A 41 7.96 10.90 3.86
C PRO A 41 6.44 11.03 4.06
N PRO A 42 5.81 12.07 3.50
CA PRO A 42 4.52 12.56 4.00
C PRO A 42 3.28 11.83 3.45
N LEU A 43 3.38 11.09 2.34
CA LEU A 43 2.19 10.69 1.57
C LEU A 43 1.21 9.81 2.38
N ALA A 44 1.72 8.84 3.13
CA ALA A 44 0.87 7.97 3.94
C ALA A 44 0.05 8.76 4.97
N LYS A 45 0.74 9.61 5.74
CA LYS A 45 0.11 10.45 6.77
C LYS A 45 -0.90 11.43 6.19
N LEU A 46 -0.58 12.06 5.05
CA LEU A 46 -1.50 12.98 4.37
C LEU A 46 -2.75 12.27 3.83
N ALA A 47 -2.60 11.08 3.24
CA ALA A 47 -3.73 10.28 2.76
C ALA A 47 -4.64 9.84 3.92
N MET A 48 -4.02 9.41 5.03
CA MET A 48 -4.73 9.05 6.25
C MET A 48 -5.46 10.25 6.85
N LEU A 49 -4.80 11.40 7.00
CA LEU A 49 -5.42 12.64 7.46
C LEU A 49 -6.62 13.02 6.59
N PHE A 50 -6.45 13.01 5.27
CA PHE A 50 -7.52 13.35 4.32
C PHE A 50 -8.74 12.45 4.54
N SER A 51 -8.54 11.14 4.66
CA SER A 51 -9.63 10.20 4.92
C SER A 51 -10.28 10.40 6.29
N ALA A 52 -9.48 10.65 7.32
CA ALA A 52 -9.96 10.81 8.69
C ALA A 52 -10.80 12.07 8.80
N ARG A 53 -10.34 13.19 8.21
CA ARG A 53 -11.08 14.44 8.12
C ARG A 53 -12.41 14.28 7.40
N ALA A 54 -12.44 13.53 6.31
CA ALA A 54 -13.68 13.23 5.58
C ALA A 54 -14.68 12.42 6.43
N LEU A 55 -14.21 11.76 7.48
CA LEU A 55 -15.00 10.98 8.44
C LEU A 55 -15.19 11.69 9.79
N GLY A 56 -14.90 12.99 9.88
CA GLY A 56 -15.18 13.81 11.07
C GLY A 56 -14.02 13.97 12.05
N PHE A 57 -12.80 13.55 11.71
CA PHE A 57 -11.62 13.85 12.53
C PHE A 57 -11.25 15.33 12.43
N ASP A 58 -11.17 16.00 13.59
CA ASP A 58 -10.87 17.44 13.74
C ASP A 58 -9.58 17.64 14.56
N GLY A 59 -8.53 16.88 14.22
CA GLY A 59 -7.20 17.04 14.80
C GLY A 59 -7.15 16.80 16.31
N ARG A 60 -6.42 17.69 17.00
CA ARG A 60 -6.20 17.61 18.46
C ARG A 60 -7.49 17.76 19.27
N ALA A 61 -8.51 18.42 18.72
CA ALA A 61 -9.82 18.54 19.37
C ALA A 61 -10.54 17.20 19.45
N SER A 62 -10.39 16.34 18.44
CA SER A 62 -10.93 14.97 18.48
C SER A 62 -10.03 14.01 19.23
N CYS A 63 -8.72 14.04 18.97
CA CYS A 63 -7.77 13.11 19.59
C CYS A 63 -6.48 13.85 19.97
N PRO A 64 -6.23 14.13 21.27
CA PRO A 64 -5.11 14.96 21.69
C PRO A 64 -3.73 14.33 21.39
N TYR A 65 -3.62 13.01 21.53
CA TYR A 65 -2.34 12.29 21.52
C TYR A 65 -1.28 12.86 22.48
N GLU A 66 -1.72 13.34 23.64
CA GLU A 66 -0.87 13.82 24.74
C GLU A 66 -0.67 12.75 25.83
N GLU A 67 0.58 12.50 26.21
CA GLU A 67 0.91 11.76 27.43
C GLU A 67 0.80 12.71 28.66
N PRO A 68 0.42 12.23 29.86
CA PRO A 68 0.22 10.85 30.30
C PRO A 68 -1.26 10.47 30.47
N GLN A 69 -2.19 11.23 29.89
CA GLN A 69 -3.62 11.00 30.12
C GLN A 69 -4.12 9.73 29.40
N PRO A 70 -5.09 9.00 29.98
CA PRO A 70 -5.72 7.91 29.25
C PRO A 70 -6.39 8.48 28.00
N TYR A 71 -5.94 8.02 26.82
CA TYR A 71 -6.45 8.37 25.49
C TYR A 71 -7.92 7.98 25.23
N ALA A 72 -8.69 7.69 26.27
CA ALA A 72 -9.78 6.72 26.23
C ALA A 72 -11.19 7.29 26.47
N ALA A 73 -11.37 8.59 26.70
CA ALA A 73 -12.71 9.15 26.86
C ALA A 73 -13.30 9.67 25.53
N ASP A 74 -12.54 10.49 24.79
CA ASP A 74 -13.14 11.32 23.73
C ASP A 74 -12.59 11.10 22.31
N CYS A 75 -11.59 10.22 22.13
CA CYS A 75 -10.98 9.98 20.82
C CYS A 75 -11.71 8.89 20.01
N GLU A 76 -12.36 9.31 18.93
CA GLU A 76 -12.95 8.42 17.93
C GLU A 76 -11.86 7.88 16.97
N LEU A 77 -11.33 6.69 17.28
CA LEU A 77 -10.25 6.05 16.49
C LEU A 77 -10.74 5.45 15.15
N GLY A 78 -12.04 5.18 15.01
CA GLY A 78 -12.63 4.61 13.79
C GLY A 78 -12.29 5.39 12.52
N PRO A 79 -12.58 6.70 12.44
CA PRO A 79 -12.22 7.57 11.32
C PRO A 79 -10.75 7.46 10.89
N GLN A 80 -9.81 7.39 11.83
CA GLN A 80 -8.39 7.36 11.52
C GLN A 80 -7.91 5.98 11.09
N ARG A 81 -8.46 4.92 11.69
CA ARG A 81 -8.16 3.53 11.32
C ARG A 81 -8.79 3.11 10.00
N PHE A 82 -9.82 3.83 9.55
CA PHE A 82 -10.59 3.49 8.34
C PHE A 82 -9.69 3.29 7.11
N PHE A 83 -8.74 4.19 6.86
CA PHE A 83 -7.93 4.12 5.65
C PHE A 83 -6.96 2.95 5.65
N ALA A 84 -6.35 2.64 6.80
CA ALA A 84 -5.51 1.46 6.93
C ALA A 84 -6.33 0.17 6.69
N ALA A 85 -7.58 0.13 7.17
CA ALA A 85 -8.49 -0.99 6.94
C ALA A 85 -8.89 -1.12 5.47
N LEU A 86 -9.15 0.01 4.81
CA LEU A 86 -9.43 0.06 3.37
C LEU A 86 -8.23 -0.45 2.55
N CYS A 87 -7.03 0.04 2.84
CA CYS A 87 -5.80 -0.43 2.22
C CYS A 87 -5.62 -1.95 2.40
N GLY A 88 -5.74 -2.44 3.63
CA GLY A 88 -5.63 -3.87 3.94
C GLY A 88 -6.71 -4.73 3.27
N ALA A 89 -7.92 -4.19 3.06
CA ALA A 89 -8.99 -4.88 2.36
C ALA A 89 -8.76 -4.96 0.85
N LEU A 90 -8.23 -3.88 0.24
CA LEU A 90 -7.93 -3.79 -1.20
C LEU A 90 -6.74 -4.66 -1.62
N ILE A 91 -5.80 -4.93 -0.73
CA ILE A 91 -4.64 -5.79 -1.04
C ILE A 91 -5.08 -7.21 -1.40
N VAL A 92 -6.15 -7.73 -0.80
CA VAL A 92 -6.68 -9.08 -1.09
C VAL A 92 -7.06 -9.28 -2.57
N PRO A 93 -7.96 -8.47 -3.18
CA PRO A 93 -8.27 -8.60 -4.60
C PRO A 93 -7.09 -8.20 -5.51
N ILE A 94 -6.19 -7.31 -5.06
CA ILE A 94 -4.96 -6.99 -5.80
C ILE A 94 -4.08 -8.23 -5.91
N THR A 95 -3.87 -8.99 -4.83
CA THR A 95 -3.12 -10.26 -4.84
C THR A 95 -3.69 -11.24 -5.86
N LEU A 96 -5.03 -11.39 -5.89
CA LEU A 96 -5.69 -12.25 -6.87
C LEU A 96 -5.41 -11.80 -8.31
N SER A 97 -5.55 -10.49 -8.58
CA SER A 97 -5.26 -9.89 -9.89
C SER A 97 -3.80 -10.09 -10.31
N THR A 98 -2.85 -9.91 -9.39
CA THR A 98 -1.42 -10.14 -9.64
C THR A 98 -1.14 -11.59 -10.02
N CYS A 99 -1.70 -12.55 -9.26
CA CYS A 99 -1.54 -13.97 -9.56
C CYS A 99 -2.18 -14.37 -10.90
N ALA A 100 -3.31 -13.77 -11.25
CA ALA A 100 -3.96 -13.98 -12.54
C ALA A 100 -3.11 -13.41 -13.70
N ALA A 101 -2.55 -12.20 -13.53
CA ALA A 101 -1.62 -11.60 -14.50
C ALA A 101 -0.35 -12.44 -14.68
N ALA A 102 0.11 -13.09 -13.62
CA ALA A 102 1.21 -14.05 -13.62
C ALA A 102 0.87 -15.41 -14.30
N LYS A 103 -0.36 -15.58 -14.81
CA LYS A 103 -0.87 -16.82 -15.42
C LYS A 103 -0.78 -18.05 -14.51
N LEU A 104 -0.89 -17.85 -13.19
CA LEU A 104 -0.97 -18.96 -12.24
C LEU A 104 -2.30 -19.71 -12.38
N HIS A 105 -2.30 -20.98 -11.98
CA HIS A 105 -3.52 -21.77 -11.92
C HIS A 105 -4.58 -21.06 -11.04
N PRO A 106 -5.87 -21.04 -11.42
CA PRO A 106 -6.90 -20.32 -10.65
C PRO A 106 -6.97 -20.69 -9.18
N LEU A 107 -6.79 -21.99 -8.84
CA LEU A 107 -6.73 -22.43 -7.44
C LEU A 107 -5.52 -21.87 -6.69
N ALA A 108 -4.36 -21.72 -7.35
CA ALA A 108 -3.17 -21.13 -6.73
C ALA A 108 -3.36 -19.62 -6.50
N ALA A 109 -3.98 -18.92 -7.46
CA ALA A 109 -4.33 -17.51 -7.31
C ALA A 109 -5.34 -17.28 -6.18
N LEU A 110 -6.37 -18.13 -6.08
CA LEU A 110 -7.33 -18.12 -4.98
C LEU A 110 -6.67 -18.42 -3.63
N LEU A 111 -5.79 -19.43 -3.58
CA LEU A 111 -5.05 -19.77 -2.36
C LEU A 111 -4.16 -18.60 -1.90
N ALA A 112 -3.45 -17.94 -2.82
CA ALA A 112 -2.62 -16.78 -2.50
C ALA A 112 -3.44 -15.63 -1.90
N ALA A 113 -4.57 -15.27 -2.53
CA ALA A 113 -5.47 -14.25 -2.00
C ALA A 113 -6.11 -14.66 -0.67
N TRP A 114 -6.42 -15.95 -0.50
CA TRP A 114 -6.96 -16.50 0.74
C TRP A 114 -5.95 -16.42 1.89
N LEU A 115 -4.67 -16.73 1.64
CA LEU A 115 -3.61 -16.60 2.65
C LEU A 115 -3.49 -15.16 3.14
N VAL A 116 -3.48 -14.17 2.24
CA VAL A 116 -3.49 -12.75 2.63
C VAL A 116 -4.77 -12.36 3.39
N LEU A 117 -5.91 -12.91 2.99
CA LEU A 117 -7.19 -12.66 3.65
C LEU A 117 -7.21 -13.14 5.10
N VAL A 118 -6.64 -14.32 5.40
CA VAL A 118 -6.71 -14.93 6.75
C VAL A 118 -5.47 -14.70 7.60
N ASP A 119 -4.41 -14.12 7.04
CA ASP A 119 -3.20 -13.79 7.78
C ASP A 119 -3.50 -12.81 8.91
N THR A 120 -3.19 -13.23 10.14
CA THR A 120 -3.50 -12.51 11.37
C THR A 120 -2.66 -11.25 11.55
N LEU A 121 -1.43 -11.22 11.02
CA LEU A 121 -0.57 -10.05 11.04
C LEU A 121 -1.14 -8.98 10.11
N TRP A 122 -1.57 -9.35 8.90
CA TRP A 122 -2.21 -8.42 7.96
C TRP A 122 -3.53 -7.88 8.52
N ILE A 123 -4.35 -8.72 9.14
CA ILE A 123 -5.58 -8.29 9.83
C ILE A 123 -5.24 -7.31 10.96
N GLY A 124 -4.24 -7.62 11.79
CA GLY A 124 -3.83 -6.78 12.90
C GLY A 124 -3.36 -5.41 12.44
N LEU A 125 -2.39 -5.37 11.51
CA LEU A 125 -1.80 -4.13 11.01
C LEU A 125 -2.79 -3.24 10.24
N SER A 126 -3.75 -3.83 9.52
CA SER A 126 -4.80 -3.07 8.82
C SER A 126 -5.88 -2.49 9.71
N ARG A 127 -5.96 -2.92 10.97
CA ARG A 127 -6.93 -2.42 11.94
C ARG A 127 -6.38 -1.32 12.84
N VAL A 128 -5.12 -0.97 12.68
CA VAL A 128 -4.44 0.13 13.38
C VAL A 128 -3.98 1.15 12.35
N HIS A 129 -3.94 2.43 12.72
CA HIS A 129 -3.73 3.52 11.76
C HIS A 129 -2.24 3.74 11.40
N LEU A 130 -1.59 2.71 10.88
CA LEU A 130 -0.16 2.75 10.57
C LEU A 130 0.14 3.09 9.11
N ASN A 131 1.26 3.76 8.89
CA ASN A 131 1.79 4.07 7.55
C ASN A 131 2.03 2.79 6.71
N ASP A 132 2.31 1.67 7.38
CA ASP A 132 2.68 0.39 6.76
C ASP A 132 1.61 -0.13 5.81
N MET A 133 0.32 -0.01 6.13
CA MET A 133 -0.75 -0.53 5.27
C MET A 133 -0.96 0.29 4.01
N VAL A 134 -0.77 1.62 4.11
CA VAL A 134 -0.79 2.50 2.94
C VAL A 134 0.38 2.20 2.02
N GLN A 135 1.57 2.01 2.59
CA GLN A 135 2.75 1.60 1.82
C GLN A 135 2.53 0.24 1.17
N MET A 136 2.01 -0.74 1.90
CA MET A 136 1.75 -2.09 1.38
C MET A 136 0.75 -2.07 0.23
N LEU A 137 -0.26 -1.20 0.26
CA LEU A 137 -1.19 -1.03 -0.85
C LEU A 137 -0.46 -0.58 -2.12
N PHE A 138 0.40 0.43 -2.02
CA PHE A 138 1.17 0.90 -3.18
C PHE A 138 2.18 -0.13 -3.67
N ILE A 139 2.83 -0.90 -2.77
CA ILE A 139 3.74 -1.99 -3.16
C ILE A 139 2.97 -3.11 -3.88
N ALA A 140 1.83 -3.54 -3.35
CA ALA A 140 0.98 -4.57 -3.96
C ALA A 140 0.48 -4.10 -5.34
N THR A 141 0.03 -2.85 -5.43
CA THR A 141 -0.39 -2.23 -6.69
C THR A 141 0.76 -2.15 -7.70
N THR A 142 1.96 -1.78 -7.25
CA THR A 142 3.17 -1.74 -8.09
C THR A 142 3.45 -3.11 -8.69
N HIS A 143 3.40 -4.19 -7.88
CA HIS A 143 3.62 -5.54 -8.37
C HIS A 143 2.52 -5.99 -9.33
N ALA A 144 1.25 -5.66 -9.04
CA ALA A 144 0.15 -5.95 -9.95
C ALA A 144 0.37 -5.30 -11.32
N LEU A 145 0.64 -3.98 -11.33
CA LEU A 145 0.88 -3.21 -12.56
C LEU A 145 2.11 -3.72 -13.32
N ALA A 146 3.20 -4.08 -12.61
CA ALA A 146 4.38 -4.66 -13.22
C ALA A 146 4.08 -6.01 -13.89
N MET A 147 3.30 -6.89 -13.24
CA MET A 147 2.91 -8.17 -13.83
C MET A 147 2.01 -7.99 -15.06
N HIS A 148 1.06 -7.05 -15.01
CA HIS A 148 0.22 -6.69 -16.17
C HIS A 148 1.05 -6.09 -17.31
N ALA A 149 2.06 -5.27 -17.02
CA ALA A 149 3.00 -4.75 -18.00
C ALA A 149 3.78 -5.89 -18.68
N CYS A 150 4.39 -6.78 -17.89
CA CYS A 150 5.14 -7.93 -18.41
C CYS A 150 4.27 -8.85 -19.28
N ALA A 151 3.05 -9.16 -18.84
CA ALA A 151 2.13 -10.02 -19.60
C ALA A 151 1.83 -9.48 -21.01
N ARG A 152 1.79 -8.15 -21.18
CA ARG A 152 1.58 -7.50 -22.48
C ARG A 152 2.83 -7.43 -23.33
N VAL A 153 3.99 -7.18 -22.73
CA VAL A 153 5.28 -7.20 -23.45
C VAL A 153 5.54 -8.57 -24.08
N HIS A 154 5.16 -9.66 -23.42
CA HIS A 154 5.32 -11.00 -23.98
C HIS A 154 4.24 -11.40 -25.00
N ALA A 155 3.10 -10.70 -25.05
CA ALA A 155 1.98 -11.04 -25.93
C ALA A 155 2.06 -10.33 -27.29
N GLU A 156 2.71 -9.16 -27.36
CA GLU A 156 2.83 -8.36 -28.58
C GLU A 156 4.17 -8.62 -29.29
N PRO A 157 4.21 -8.66 -30.64
CA PRO A 157 5.45 -8.90 -31.38
C PRO A 157 6.47 -7.77 -31.14
N PRO A 158 7.79 -8.03 -31.27
CA PRO A 158 8.87 -7.14 -30.83
C PRO A 158 9.10 -5.91 -31.74
N HIS A 159 8.05 -5.17 -32.07
CA HIS A 159 8.08 -3.97 -32.91
C HIS A 159 7.83 -2.71 -32.05
N GLY A 160 8.78 -2.40 -31.16
CA GLY A 160 8.77 -1.18 -30.34
C GLY A 160 7.81 -1.20 -29.15
N LEU A 161 7.83 -0.11 -28.36
CA LEU A 161 6.93 0.08 -27.21
C LEU A 161 5.60 0.66 -27.69
N THR A 162 4.49 -0.04 -27.42
CA THR A 162 3.15 0.50 -27.68
C THR A 162 2.75 1.53 -26.63
N LEU A 163 1.84 2.45 -26.96
CA LEU A 163 1.30 3.44 -26.00
C LEU A 163 0.65 2.75 -24.79
N SER A 164 0.03 1.57 -25.00
CA SER A 164 -0.53 0.78 -23.91
C SER A 164 0.57 0.30 -22.97
N GLN A 165 1.65 -0.30 -23.49
CA GLN A 165 2.79 -0.76 -22.69
C GLN A 165 3.43 0.40 -21.91
N LEU A 166 3.61 1.56 -22.55
CA LEU A 166 4.10 2.76 -21.88
C LEU A 166 3.16 3.20 -20.74
N GLY A 167 1.85 3.14 -20.94
CA GLY A 167 0.86 3.40 -19.91
C GLY A 167 1.01 2.50 -18.67
N TRP A 168 1.22 1.19 -18.86
CA TRP A 168 1.45 0.27 -17.74
C TRP A 168 2.78 0.50 -17.04
N LEU A 169 3.85 0.79 -17.78
CA LEU A 169 5.17 1.08 -17.21
C LEU A 169 5.16 2.38 -16.41
N THR A 170 4.53 3.44 -16.95
CA THR A 170 4.38 4.72 -16.23
C THR A 170 3.51 4.57 -14.99
N ALA A 171 2.40 3.82 -15.06
CA ALA A 171 1.57 3.53 -13.90
C ALA A 171 2.34 2.74 -12.82
N THR A 172 3.18 1.78 -13.22
CA THR A 172 4.06 1.03 -12.30
C THR A 172 5.04 1.95 -11.59
N GLY A 173 5.71 2.84 -12.34
CA GLY A 173 6.64 3.82 -11.78
C GLY A 173 5.95 4.82 -10.84
N ALA A 174 4.75 5.27 -11.19
CA ALA A 174 3.95 6.16 -10.34
C ALA A 174 3.56 5.49 -9.01
N ALA A 175 3.07 4.25 -9.05
CA ALA A 175 2.74 3.48 -7.86
C ALA A 175 3.97 3.24 -6.96
N LEU A 176 5.13 2.95 -7.56
CA LEU A 176 6.39 2.81 -6.82
C LEU A 176 6.84 4.13 -6.19
N GLY A 177 6.69 5.24 -6.90
CA GLY A 177 6.93 6.59 -6.38
C GLY A 177 6.06 6.89 -5.17
N CYS A 178 4.77 6.54 -5.22
CA CYS A 178 3.87 6.64 -4.07
C CYS A 178 4.33 5.76 -2.90
N ALA A 179 4.77 4.52 -3.15
CA ALA A 179 5.31 3.65 -2.09
C ALA A 179 6.55 4.26 -1.42
N LEU A 180 7.47 4.85 -2.20
CA LEU A 180 8.65 5.54 -1.69
C LEU A 180 8.28 6.76 -0.84
N GLN A 181 7.24 7.49 -1.23
CA GLN A 181 6.71 8.64 -0.48
C GLN A 181 5.89 8.26 0.78
N CYS A 182 5.67 6.97 1.02
CA CYS A 182 5.08 6.50 2.28
C CYS A 182 6.15 6.21 3.33
N LYS A 183 7.17 5.42 2.97
CA LYS A 183 8.26 4.96 3.86
C LYS A 183 9.38 4.34 3.01
N TYR A 184 10.65 4.60 3.34
CA TYR A 184 11.75 4.15 2.48
C TYR A 184 12.03 2.65 2.55
N ALA A 185 12.01 2.05 3.74
CA ALA A 185 12.57 0.71 3.98
C ALA A 185 12.08 -0.35 2.98
N MET A 186 10.76 -0.57 2.89
CA MET A 186 10.20 -1.61 2.02
C MET A 186 10.07 -1.17 0.55
N ALA A 187 9.92 0.14 0.30
CA ALA A 187 9.83 0.67 -1.05
C ALA A 187 11.17 0.58 -1.81
N LEU A 188 12.30 0.76 -1.13
CA LEU A 188 13.63 0.58 -1.72
C LEU A 188 13.89 -0.89 -2.10
N THR A 189 13.46 -1.84 -1.26
CA THR A 189 13.57 -3.27 -1.62
C THR A 189 12.71 -3.63 -2.82
N THR A 190 11.53 -3.00 -2.95
CA THR A 190 10.66 -3.17 -4.12
C THR A 190 11.28 -2.57 -5.38
N LEU A 191 11.89 -1.39 -5.27
CA LEU A 191 12.63 -0.76 -6.36
C LEU A 191 13.79 -1.65 -6.84
N ALA A 192 14.57 -2.21 -5.91
CA ALA A 192 15.65 -3.13 -6.23
C ALA A 192 15.14 -4.39 -6.94
N TRP A 193 14.05 -4.98 -6.44
CA TRP A 193 13.40 -6.15 -7.04
C TRP A 193 12.95 -5.89 -8.49
N LEU A 194 12.24 -4.78 -8.73
CA LEU A 194 11.82 -4.40 -10.08
C LEU A 194 13.02 -4.11 -10.99
N GLY A 195 14.08 -3.50 -10.45
CA GLY A 195 15.34 -3.30 -11.17
C GLY A 195 15.94 -4.62 -11.64
N LEU A 196 16.00 -5.63 -10.77
CA LEU A 196 16.48 -6.97 -11.13
C LEU A 196 15.58 -7.64 -12.17
N GLN A 197 14.25 -7.52 -12.04
CA GLN A 197 13.31 -8.06 -13.04
C GLN A 197 13.51 -7.41 -14.42
N ASN A 198 13.69 -6.09 -14.47
CA ASN A 198 13.95 -5.38 -15.71
C ASN A 198 15.28 -5.80 -16.34
N LEU A 199 16.34 -5.95 -15.55
CA LEU A 199 17.63 -6.46 -16.03
C LEU A 199 17.51 -7.86 -16.62
N PHE A 200 16.73 -8.74 -15.98
CA PHE A 200 16.46 -10.09 -16.47
C PHE A 200 15.72 -10.08 -17.82
N VAL A 201 14.64 -9.29 -17.95
CA VAL A 201 13.89 -9.15 -19.20
C VAL A 201 14.77 -8.56 -20.31
N LEU A 202 15.58 -7.55 -20.02
CA LEU A 202 16.52 -6.97 -20.98
C LEU A 202 17.57 -8.00 -21.44
N ALA A 203 18.11 -8.82 -20.53
CA ALA A 203 19.05 -9.88 -20.89
C ALA A 203 18.41 -10.90 -21.84
N GLN A 204 17.16 -11.30 -21.61
CA GLN A 204 16.41 -12.18 -22.52
C GLN A 204 16.20 -11.56 -23.90
N LEU A 205 15.83 -10.27 -23.96
CA LEU A 205 15.64 -9.56 -25.23
C LEU A 205 16.94 -9.44 -26.04
N VAL A 206 18.07 -9.17 -25.37
CA VAL A 206 19.39 -9.13 -26.01
C VAL A 206 19.77 -10.51 -26.55
N ALA A 207 19.56 -11.58 -25.77
CA ALA A 207 19.85 -12.95 -26.21
C ALA A 207 18.99 -13.35 -27.42
N PHE A 208 17.69 -13.05 -27.39
CA PHE A 208 16.77 -13.30 -28.50
C PHE A 208 17.21 -12.58 -29.79
N ARG A 209 17.58 -11.29 -29.70
CA ARG A 209 18.10 -10.57 -30.86
C ARG A 209 19.37 -11.20 -31.40
N ARG A 210 20.33 -11.59 -30.55
CA ARG A 210 21.59 -12.23 -30.98
C ARG A 210 21.37 -13.54 -31.75
N SER A 211 20.35 -14.33 -31.38
CA SER A 211 20.01 -15.58 -32.08
C SER A 211 19.27 -15.40 -33.40
N ALA A 212 18.77 -14.19 -33.69
CA ALA A 212 18.06 -13.87 -34.92
C ALA A 212 18.97 -13.32 -36.04
N TRP A 213 20.27 -13.13 -35.76
CA TRP A 213 21.32 -12.77 -36.72
C TRP A 213 22.24 -13.97 -36.95
#